data_AF-A0A1F8ZYF2-F1
#
_entry.id   AF-A0A1F8ZYF2-F1
#
_cell.length_a   1.000
_cell.length_b   1.000
_cell.length_c   1.000
_cell.angle_alpha   90.00
_cell.angle_beta   90.00
_cell.angle_gamma   90.00
#
_symmetry.space_group_name_H-M   'P 1'
#
loop_
_entity.id
_entity.type
_entity.pdbx_description
1 polymer ?
#
loop_
_entity_poly.entity_id
_entity_poly.type
_entity_poly.pdbx_seq_one_letter_code
_entity_poly.pdbx_strand_id
1 'polypeptide(L)'
;MRGDFVIIRSYGGLPLIRRIWDEDEKGVYITNDEQLEYLLSGKDALQPIGFPREDVFKYDPKFASTMENLYKNGEWDWNKLERLR
;
A
#
# COMPACT_ATOMS: atom_id res chain seq x y z
N MET A 1 5.26 -4.91 -7.72
CA MET A 1 6.52 -4.47 -8.36
C MET A 1 6.56 -2.94 -8.42
N ARG A 2 7.71 -2.30 -8.65
CA ARG A 2 7.86 -0.83 -8.51
C ARG A 2 6.80 -0.07 -9.32
N GLY A 3 6.11 0.86 -8.67
CA GLY A 3 5.02 1.67 -9.23
C GLY A 3 3.63 1.03 -9.16
N ASP A 4 3.51 -0.27 -8.83
CA ASP A 4 2.21 -0.90 -8.67
C ASP A 4 1.47 -0.37 -7.45
N PHE A 5 0.14 -0.34 -7.56
CA PHE A 5 -0.70 -0.08 -6.40
C PHE A 5 -0.76 -1.29 -5.47
N VAL A 6 -0.80 -1.01 -4.18
CA VAL A 6 -1.07 -1.96 -3.10
C VAL A 6 -2.02 -1.35 -2.09
N ILE A 7 -2.71 -2.22 -1.36
CA ILE A 7 -3.46 -1.85 -0.16
C ILE A 7 -2.58 -2.19 1.03
N ILE A 8 -2.40 -1.25 1.95
CA ILE A 8 -1.60 -1.46 3.16
C ILE A 8 -2.45 -1.23 4.41
N ARG A 9 -2.19 -2.04 5.44
CA ARG A 9 -2.69 -1.79 6.79
C ARG A 9 -1.75 -0.81 7.49
N SER A 10 -2.21 0.42 7.72
CA SER A 10 -1.45 1.38 8.53
C SER A 10 -1.41 0.95 10.01
N TYR A 11 -0.53 1.57 10.79
CA TYR A 11 -0.42 1.34 12.24
C TYR A 11 -1.77 1.45 12.99
N GLY A 12 -2.65 2.37 12.56
CA GLY A 12 -3.98 2.54 13.16
C GLY A 12 -5.05 1.56 12.64
N GLY A 13 -4.67 0.58 11.83
CA GLY A 13 -5.60 -0.34 11.19
C GLY A 13 -6.37 0.24 10.00
N LEU A 14 -6.13 1.51 9.64
CA LEU A 14 -6.74 2.16 8.48
C LEU A 14 -6.14 1.60 7.18
N PRO A 15 -6.96 1.11 6.23
CA PRO A 15 -6.49 0.71 4.92
C PRO A 15 -6.13 1.93 4.07
N LEU A 16 -4.99 1.87 3.41
CA LEU A 16 -4.49 2.94 2.55
C LEU A 16 -4.01 2.35 1.21
N ILE A 17 -4.26 3.08 0.12
CA ILE A 17 -3.71 2.74 -1.20
C ILE A 17 -2.37 3.45 -1.36
N ARG A 18 -1.33 2.71 -1.71
CA ARG A 18 0.04 3.21 -1.87
C ARG A 18 0.72 2.57 -3.07
N ARG A 19 1.88 3.10 -3.43
CA ARG A 19 2.74 2.61 -4.50
C ARG A 19 3.89 1.81 -3.94
N ILE A 20 4.24 0.70 -4.59
CA ILE A 20 5.49 0.00 -4.28
C ILE A 20 6.66 0.82 -4.81
N TRP A 21 7.66 1.07 -3.97
CA TRP A 21 8.98 1.52 -4.41
C TRP A 21 9.90 0.33 -4.66
N ASP A 22 10.07 -0.54 -3.68
CA ASP A 22 10.96 -1.70 -3.76
C ASP A 22 10.51 -2.80 -2.81
N GLU A 23 11.13 -3.97 -2.88
CA GLU A 23 10.90 -5.06 -1.94
C GLU A 23 12.15 -5.91 -1.73
N ASP A 24 12.28 -6.44 -0.51
CA ASP A 24 13.34 -7.38 -0.15
C ASP A 24 12.79 -8.50 0.76
N GLU A 25 13.70 -9.28 1.36
CA GLU A 25 13.36 -10.32 2.32
C GLU A 25 12.74 -9.77 3.61
N LYS A 26 12.98 -8.50 3.95
CA LYS A 26 12.52 -7.86 5.17
C LYS A 26 11.15 -7.21 5.00
N GLY A 27 10.76 -6.83 3.79
CA GLY A 27 9.43 -6.28 3.56
C GLY A 27 9.25 -5.60 2.20
N VAL A 28 8.20 -4.77 2.16
CA VAL A 28 7.80 -3.99 0.99
C VAL A 28 7.91 -2.52 1.32
N TYR A 29 8.66 -1.78 0.52
CA TYR A 29 8.85 -0.35 0.69
C TYR A 29 7.81 0.38 -0.14
N ILE A 30 7.00 1.22 0.50
CA ILE A 30 5.89 1.92 -0.14
C ILE A 30 6.10 3.43 -0.13
N THR A 31 5.45 4.09 -1.10
CA THR A 31 5.45 5.53 -1.27
C THR A 31 4.08 6.01 -1.78
N ASN A 32 3.90 7.32 -1.95
CA ASN A 32 2.72 7.90 -2.61
C ASN A 32 3.05 8.29 -4.06
N ASP A 33 2.05 8.70 -4.84
CA ASP A 33 2.24 9.05 -6.26
C ASP A 33 3.25 10.18 -6.46
N GLU A 34 3.14 11.27 -5.69
CA GLU A 34 4.03 12.43 -5.80
C GLU A 34 5.49 12.07 -5.48
N GLN A 35 5.72 11.35 -4.38
CA GLN A 35 7.05 10.95 -3.95
C GLN A 35 7.65 9.89 -4.88
N LEU A 36 6.83 9.03 -5.49
CA LEU A 36 7.28 8.12 -6.54
C LEU A 36 7.87 8.90 -7.73
N GLU A 37 7.19 9.94 -8.20
CA GLU A 37 7.69 10.78 -9.29
C GLU A 37 9.02 11.46 -8.94
N TYR A 38 9.18 11.93 -7.70
CA TYR A 38 10.42 12.56 -7.25
C TYR A 38 11.57 11.55 -7.19
N LEU A 39 11.32 10.37 -6.62
CA LEU A 39 12.29 9.28 -6.56
C LEU A 39 12.73 8.81 -7.97
N LEU A 40 11.78 8.69 -8.90
CA LEU A 40 12.07 8.29 -10.28
C LEU A 40 12.84 9.36 -11.06
N SER A 41 12.62 10.64 -10.75
CA SER A 41 13.31 11.77 -11.39
C SER A 41 14.63 12.16 -10.72
N GLY A 42 15.04 11.46 -9.65
CA GLY A 42 16.26 11.76 -8.90
C GLY A 42 16.20 13.09 -8.15
N LYS A 43 14.99 13.60 -7.87
CA LYS A 43 14.78 14.78 -7.02
C LYS A 43 14.81 14.39 -5.55
N ASP A 44 14.98 15.38 -4.69
CA ASP A 44 14.82 15.19 -3.25
C ASP A 44 13.39 14.71 -2.94
N ALA A 45 13.30 13.55 -2.30
CA ALA A 45 12.05 12.88 -1.96
C ALA A 45 12.13 12.31 -0.54
N LEU A 46 10.96 12.12 0.07
CA LEU A 46 10.85 11.35 1.30
C LEU A 46 11.26 9.90 1.04
N GLN A 47 11.95 9.32 2.01
CA GLN A 47 12.33 7.91 1.95
C GLN A 47 11.08 7.02 1.99
N PRO A 48 11.00 6.00 1.13
CA PRO A 48 9.97 4.97 1.18
C PRO A 48 9.87 4.33 2.57
N ILE A 49 8.65 4.04 2.99
CA ILE A 49 8.39 3.43 4.30
C ILE A 49 8.29 1.92 4.12
N GLY A 50 9.07 1.16 4.90
CA GLY A 50 9.01 -0.29 4.92
C GLY A 50 7.78 -0.81 5.68
N PHE A 51 7.06 -1.74 5.07
CA PHE A 51 5.95 -2.47 5.69
C PHE A 51 6.25 -3.97 5.67
N PRO A 52 5.86 -4.71 6.73
CA PRO A 52 5.96 -6.15 6.73
C PRO A 52 4.97 -6.74 5.72
N ARG A 53 5.31 -7.85 5.06
CA ARG A 53 4.49 -8.44 3.98
C ARG A 53 3.09 -8.82 4.45
N GLU A 54 2.93 -9.19 5.72
CA GLU A 54 1.65 -9.48 6.35
C GLU A 54 0.72 -8.27 6.53
N ASP A 55 1.17 -7.05 6.22
CA ASP A 55 0.33 -5.85 6.20
C ASP A 55 0.20 -5.24 4.80
N VAL A 56 0.67 -5.95 3.77
CA VAL A 56 0.62 -5.52 2.37
C VAL A 56 -0.22 -6.50 1.54
N PHE A 57 -1.19 -5.95 0.84
CA PHE A 57 -2.20 -6.69 0.09
C PHE A 57 -2.23 -6.24 -1.36
N LYS A 58 -2.58 -7.15 -2.26
CA LYS A 58 -2.75 -6.84 -3.67
C LYS A 58 -3.86 -5.82 -3.86
N TYR A 59 -3.65 -4.92 -4.81
CA TYR A 59 -4.67 -3.96 -5.21
C TYR A 59 -5.74 -4.63 -6.07
N ASP A 60 -7.01 -4.48 -5.69
CA ASP A 60 -8.17 -4.80 -6.50
C ASP A 60 -8.98 -3.51 -6.72
N PRO A 61 -9.12 -3.00 -7.97
CA PRO A 61 -9.90 -1.80 -8.27
C PRO A 61 -11.34 -1.84 -7.78
N LYS A 62 -11.98 -3.02 -7.77
CA LYS A 62 -13.36 -3.19 -7.30
C LYS A 62 -13.45 -3.04 -5.79
N PHE A 63 -12.43 -3.50 -5.08
CA PHE A 63 -12.35 -3.40 -3.62
C PHE A 63 -11.94 -1.98 -3.19
N ALA A 64 -11.03 -1.35 -3.92
CA ALA A 64 -10.56 0.01 -3.68
C ALA A 64 -11.70 1.04 -3.69
N SER A 65 -12.64 0.93 -4.63
CA SER A 65 -13.78 1.85 -4.74
C SER A 65 -14.78 1.74 -3.57
N THR A 66 -14.74 0.64 -2.80
CA THR A 66 -15.65 0.39 -1.67
C THR A 66 -14.94 0.45 -0.31
N MET A 67 -13.60 0.53 -0.31
CA MET A 67 -12.75 0.48 0.88
C MET A 67 -13.14 1.50 1.96
N GLU A 68 -13.32 2.76 1.58
CA GLU A 68 -13.65 3.83 2.53
C GLU A 68 -14.98 3.57 3.24
N ASN A 69 -15.99 3.10 2.50
CA ASN A 69 -17.31 2.80 3.04
C ASN A 69 -17.27 1.57 3.96
N LEU A 70 -16.60 0.49 3.52
CA LEU A 70 -16.44 -0.72 4.33
C LEU A 70 -15.73 -0.41 5.64
N TYR A 71 -14.69 0.42 5.62
CA TYR A 71 -13.97 0.81 6.83
C TYR A 71 -14.82 1.67 7.76
N LYS A 72 -15.49 2.71 7.24
CA LYS A 72 -16.35 3.60 8.04
C LYS A 72 -17.54 2.87 8.68
N ASN A 73 -18.05 1.83 8.03
CA ASN A 73 -19.17 1.02 8.53
C ASN A 73 -18.74 -0.12 9.45
N GLY A 74 -17.43 -0.33 9.68
CA GLY A 74 -16.91 -1.44 10.47
C GLY A 74 -17.03 -2.81 9.80
N GLU A 75 -17.27 -2.84 8.48
CA GLU A 75 -17.42 -4.05 7.67
C GLU A 75 -16.10 -4.50 7.01
N TRP A 76 -15.02 -3.77 7.27
CA TRP A 76 -13.70 -4.04 6.71
C TRP A 76 -13.13 -5.35 7.24
N ASP A 77 -12.80 -6.27 6.33
CA ASP A 77 -12.25 -7.58 6.64
C ASP A 77 -11.00 -7.86 5.82
N TRP A 78 -9.86 -7.85 6.50
CA TRP A 78 -8.54 -8.11 5.92
C TRP A 78 -8.38 -9.52 5.37
N ASN A 79 -9.17 -10.49 5.85
CA ASN A 79 -9.07 -11.89 5.39
C ASN A 79 -9.66 -12.09 4.00
N LYS A 80 -10.42 -11.12 3.48
CA LYS A 80 -10.97 -11.14 2.12
C LYS A 80 -9.96 -10.65 1.06
N LEU A 81 -8.82 -10.10 1.50
CA LEU A 81 -7.79 -9.58 0.61
C LEU A 81 -6.69 -10.62 0.36
N GLU A 82 -6.17 -10.63 -0.86
CA GLU A 82 -4.98 -11.43 -1.17
C GLU A 82 -3.72 -10.68 -0.71
N ARG A 83 -2.84 -11.37 0.03
CA ARG A 83 -1.53 -10.82 0.41
C ARG A 83 -0.64 -10.62 -0.81
N LEU A 84 0.20 -9.59 -0.77
CA LEU A 84 1.29 -9.46 -1.74
C LEU A 84 2.30 -10.59 -1.46
N ARG A 85 2.49 -11.48 -2.43
CA ARG A 85 3.40 -12.63 -2.30
C ARG A 85 4.85 -12.17 -2.36
#